data_AF-A0A0G4LA77-F1
#
_entry.id   AF-A0A0G4LA77-F1
#
_cell.length_a   1.000
_cell.length_b   1.000
_cell.length_c   1.000
_cell.angle_alpha   90.00
_cell.angle_beta   90.00
_cell.angle_gamma   90.00
#
_symmetry.space_group_name_H-M   'P 1'
#
loop_
_entity.id
_entity.type
_entity.pdbx_description
1 polymer ?
#
loop_
_entity_poly.entity_id
_entity_poly.type
_entity_poly.pdbx_seq_one_letter_code
_entity_poly.pdbx_strand_id
1 'polypeptide(L)'
;MRFLYEDPWDRLRRMRKLVPNIPFQMLLRGANGVAYSSLPDNAIEQFVDQAKKCGVDIFRVFDALNDVSQIEVGVKAVHKAGGVVEAVACY
;
A
#
# COMPACT_ATOMS: atom_id res chain seq x y z
N MET A 1 3.50 0.96 15.82
CA MET A 1 2.88 1.75 16.92
C MET A 1 2.32 0.92 18.06
N ARG A 2 1.34 0.01 17.86
CA ARG A 2 0.61 -0.60 18.98
C ARG A 2 1.42 -1.49 19.94
N PHE A 3 2.47 -2.16 19.45
CA PHE A 3 3.29 -3.08 20.25
C PHE A 3 4.76 -2.66 20.35
N LEU A 4 5.35 -2.27 19.22
CA LEU A 4 6.77 -1.89 19.15
C LEU A 4 7.02 -0.39 19.41
N TYR A 5 5.97 0.40 19.65
CA TYR A 5 6.02 1.86 19.91
C TYR A 5 6.86 2.69 18.92
N GLU A 6 7.14 2.15 17.75
CA GLU A 6 7.89 2.83 16.69
C GLU A 6 6.99 3.29 15.54
N ASP A 7 7.45 4.34 14.87
CA ASP A 7 6.86 4.87 13.66
C ASP A 7 7.22 3.99 12.44
N PRO A 8 6.24 3.37 11.77
CA PRO A 8 6.48 2.59 10.56
C PRO A 8 7.07 3.43 9.41
N TRP A 9 6.77 4.73 9.34
CA TRP A 9 7.28 5.59 8.28
C TRP A 9 8.78 5.83 8.43
N ASP A 10 9.23 6.10 9.65
CA ASP A 10 10.66 6.19 9.95
C ASP A 10 11.40 4.88 9.71
N ARG A 11 10.76 3.74 9.97
CA ARG A 11 11.35 2.44 9.60
C ARG A 11 11.54 2.34 8.09
N LEU A 12 10.49 2.65 7.32
CA LEU A 12 10.53 2.59 5.86
C LEU A 12 11.59 3.53 5.28
N ARG A 13 11.64 4.80 5.74
CA ARG A 13 12.65 5.79 5.31
C ARG A 13 14.08 5.32 5.62
N ARG A 14 14.32 4.81 6.83
CA ARG A 14 15.64 4.28 7.23
C ARG A 14 16.04 3.09 6.36
N MET A 15 15.13 2.15 6.13
CA MET A 15 15.40 0.99 5.28
C MET A 15 15.67 1.40 3.83
N ARG A 16 14.90 2.35 3.28
CA ARG A 16 15.12 2.84 1.91
C ARG A 16 16.48 3.51 1.74
N LYS A 17 16.97 4.21 2.77
CA LYS A 17 18.32 4.80 2.76
C LYS A 17 19.42 3.74 2.77
N LEU A 18 19.20 2.62 3.47
CA LEU A 18 20.18 1.53 3.58
C LEU A 18 20.15 0.58 2.36
N VAL A 19 18.99 0.46 1.70
CA VAL A 19 18.78 -0.46 0.57
C VAL A 19 18.14 0.30 -0.61
N PRO A 20 18.92 1.10 -1.36
CA PRO A 20 18.40 1.90 -2.46
C PRO A 20 18.12 1.10 -3.75
N ASN A 21 18.66 -0.11 -3.86
CA ASN A 21 18.78 -0.87 -5.11
C ASN A 21 17.75 -2.01 -5.25
N ILE A 22 16.97 -2.31 -4.21
CA ILE A 22 15.95 -3.37 -4.24
C ILE A 22 14.56 -2.71 -4.17
N PRO A 23 13.61 -3.12 -5.03
CA PRO A 23 12.25 -2.60 -4.97
C PRO A 23 11.56 -3.03 -3.67
N PHE A 24 10.91 -2.08 -2.99
CA PHE A 24 10.18 -2.37 -1.77
C PHE A 24 8.74 -2.72 -2.10
N GLN A 25 8.26 -3.81 -1.52
CA GLN A 25 6.93 -4.31 -1.73
C GLN A 25 6.05 -4.10 -0.48
N MET A 26 4.81 -3.67 -0.69
CA MET A 26 3.80 -3.56 0.35
C MET A 26 2.54 -4.32 -0.06
N LEU A 27 1.89 -4.95 0.93
CA LEU A 27 0.56 -5.53 0.78
C LEU A 27 -0.50 -4.47 1.11
N LEU A 28 -1.41 -4.22 0.17
CA LEU A 28 -2.48 -3.23 0.26
C LEU A 28 -3.84 -3.94 0.12
N ARG A 29 -4.77 -3.65 1.03
CA ARG A 29 -6.15 -4.13 0.89
C ARG A 29 -6.96 -3.09 0.11
N GLY A 30 -7.60 -3.49 -0.98
CA GLY A 30 -8.26 -2.59 -1.94
C GLY A 30 -9.15 -1.51 -1.31
N ALA A 31 -10.18 -1.92 -0.56
CA ALA A 31 -11.19 -1.02 0.04
C ALA A 31 -10.79 -0.39 1.39
N ASN A 32 -9.81 -0.98 2.05
CA ASN A 32 -9.54 -0.69 3.47
C ASN A 32 -8.15 -0.09 3.68
N GLY A 33 -7.30 -0.05 2.64
CA GLY A 33 -5.88 0.28 2.75
C GLY A 33 -5.17 -0.66 3.72
N VAL A 34 -4.83 -0.14 4.90
CA VAL A 34 -4.21 -0.88 6.02
C VAL A 34 -5.11 -0.86 7.28
N ALA A 35 -6.30 -0.27 7.18
CA ALA A 35 -7.27 -0.22 8.25
C ALA A 35 -8.18 -1.46 8.29
N TYR A 36 -8.89 -1.64 9.40
CA TYR A 36 -9.86 -2.72 9.60
C TYR A 36 -11.28 -2.37 9.12
N SER A 37 -11.49 -1.13 8.71
CA SER A 37 -12.79 -0.61 8.26
C SER A 37 -12.65 -0.02 6.85
N SER A 38 -13.76 0.05 6.11
CA SER A 38 -13.80 0.72 4.82
C SER A 38 -13.38 2.18 4.99
N LEU A 39 -12.36 2.56 4.23
CA LEU A 39 -11.91 3.94 4.17
C LEU A 39 -12.51 4.61 2.94
N PRO A 40 -12.80 5.91 3.00
CA PRO A 40 -13.20 6.64 1.81
C PRO A 40 -12.03 6.64 0.80
N ASP A 41 -12.34 6.62 -0.49
CA ASP A 41 -11.35 6.49 -1.57
C ASP A 41 -10.22 7.51 -1.50
N ASN A 42 -10.55 8.74 -1.08
CA ASN A 42 -9.58 9.82 -0.89
C ASN A 42 -8.50 9.50 0.15
N ALA A 43 -8.84 8.75 1.20
CA ALA A 43 -7.88 8.33 2.21
C ALA A 43 -6.93 7.25 1.67
N ILE A 44 -7.43 6.36 0.81
CA ILE A 44 -6.62 5.33 0.15
C ILE A 44 -5.65 5.97 -0.83
N GLU A 45 -6.13 6.91 -1.65
CA GLU A 45 -5.26 7.67 -2.56
C GLU A 45 -4.14 8.39 -1.82
N GLN A 46 -4.46 9.12 -0.75
CA GLN A 46 -3.45 9.82 0.05
C GLN A 46 -2.48 8.85 0.70
N PHE A 47 -2.96 7.72 1.21
CA PHE A 47 -2.10 6.71 1.82
C PHE A 47 -1.09 6.14 0.82
N VAL A 48 -1.56 5.79 -0.38
CA VAL A 48 -0.72 5.24 -1.44
C VAL A 48 0.30 6.26 -1.95
N ASP A 49 -0.10 7.53 -2.10
CA ASP A 49 0.81 8.63 -2.45
C ASP A 49 1.93 8.81 -1.40
N GLN A 50 1.58 8.79 -0.11
CA GLN A 50 2.56 8.86 0.97
C GLN A 50 3.48 7.62 1.02
N ALA A 51 2.92 6.42 0.81
CA ALA A 51 3.68 5.17 0.71
C ALA A 51 4.71 5.22 -0.42
N LYS A 52 4.32 5.72 -1.60
CA LYS A 52 5.23 5.87 -2.73
C LYS A 52 6.33 6.89 -2.43
N LYS A 53 5.99 8.05 -1.85
CA LYS A 53 6.96 9.08 -1.44
C LYS A 53 7.97 8.57 -0.40
N CYS A 54 7.54 7.66 0.48
CA CYS A 54 8.41 7.07 1.49
C CYS A 54 9.28 5.91 0.96
N GLY A 55 9.08 5.49 -0.30
CA GLY A 55 9.96 4.53 -0.98
C GLY A 55 9.36 3.15 -1.24
N VAL A 56 8.05 2.96 -1.11
CA VAL A 56 7.39 1.73 -1.61
C VAL A 56 7.32 1.78 -3.13
N ASP A 57 7.73 0.70 -3.79
CA ASP A 57 7.75 0.62 -5.25
C ASP A 57 6.62 -0.26 -5.80
N ILE A 58 6.40 -1.40 -5.16
CA ILE A 58 5.45 -2.42 -5.59
C ILE A 58 4.31 -2.50 -4.58
N PHE A 59 3.08 -2.37 -5.08
CA PHE A 59 1.87 -2.46 -4.30
C PHE A 59 1.09 -3.70 -4.72
N ARG A 60 1.03 -4.65 -3.79
CA ARG A 60 0.28 -5.89 -3.95
C ARG A 60 -1.14 -5.66 -3.44
N VAL A 61 -2.07 -5.44 -4.37
CA VAL A 61 -3.48 -5.15 -4.08
C VAL A 61 -4.28 -6.45 -4.06
N PHE A 62 -4.90 -6.74 -2.91
CA PHE A 62 -5.78 -7.89 -2.75
C PHE A 62 -7.11 -7.49 -2.09
N ASP A 63 -8.11 -8.33 -2.30
CA ASP A 63 -9.36 -8.29 -1.54
C ASP A 63 -9.64 -9.65 -0.88
N ALA A 64 -10.27 -9.61 0.30
CA ALA A 64 -10.52 -10.82 1.08
C ALA A 64 -11.61 -11.72 0.47
N LEU A 65 -12.50 -11.17 -0.35
CA LEU A 65 -13.56 -11.88 -1.05
C LEU A 65 -13.29 -11.98 -2.56
N ASN A 66 -12.08 -11.60 -3.01
CA ASN A 66 -11.74 -11.45 -4.42
C ASN A 66 -12.71 -10.54 -5.20
N ASP A 67 -13.27 -9.53 -4.54
CA ASP A 67 -14.12 -8.55 -5.21
C ASP A 67 -13.27 -7.62 -6.08
N VAL A 68 -13.41 -7.78 -7.40
CA VAL A 68 -12.67 -7.02 -8.41
C VAL A 68 -12.95 -5.52 -8.31
N SER A 69 -14.17 -5.13 -7.90
CA SER A 69 -14.53 -3.71 -7.76
C SER A 69 -13.69 -3.02 -6.68
N GLN A 70 -13.39 -3.72 -5.60
CA GLN A 70 -12.56 -3.22 -4.50
C GLN A 70 -11.08 -3.21 -4.87
N ILE A 71 -10.64 -4.20 -5.65
CA ILE A 71 -9.28 -4.23 -6.18
C ILE A 71 -9.07 -3.04 -7.14
N GLU A 72 -10.06 -2.71 -7.98
CA GLU A 72 -9.99 -1.60 -8.94
C GLU A 72 -9.71 -0.25 -8.26
N VAL A 73 -10.31 0.01 -7.09
CA VAL A 73 -10.06 1.24 -6.31
C VAL A 73 -8.59 1.34 -5.91
N GLY A 74 -8.03 0.26 -5.35
CA GLY A 74 -6.62 0.20 -4.96
C GLY A 74 -5.68 0.32 -6.17
N VAL A 75 -6.00 -0.34 -7.28
CA VAL A 75 -5.24 -0.28 -8.53
C VAL A 75 -5.20 1.16 -9.07
N LYS A 76 -6.34 1.85 -9.11
CA LYS A 76 -6.41 3.25 -9.56
C LYS A 76 -5.58 4.18 -8.68
N ALA A 77 -5.63 4.00 -7.35
CA ALA A 77 -4.84 4.79 -6.41
C ALA A 77 -3.33 4.60 -6.62
N VAL A 78 -2.87 3.35 -6.80
CA VAL A 78 -1.45 3.04 -7.07
C VAL A 78 -1.00 3.56 -8.42
N HIS A 79 -1.83 3.41 -9.45
CA HIS A 79 -1.52 3.92 -10.78
C HIS A 79 -1.36 5.44 -10.78
N LYS A 80 -2.26 6.16 -10.08
CA LYS A 80 -2.19 7.62 -9.90
C LYS A 80 -0.92 8.07 -9.16
N ALA A 81 -0.46 7.27 -8.18
CA ALA A 81 0.78 7.53 -7.46
C ALA A 81 2.06 7.16 -8.24
N GLY A 82 1.95 6.46 -9.39
CA GLY A 82 3.09 5.99 -10.17
C GLY A 82 3.82 4.78 -9.53
N GLY A 83 3.11 3.98 -8.74
CA GLY A 83 3.62 2.71 -8.22
C GLY A 83 3.40 1.54 -9.19
N VAL A 84 4.14 0.44 -8.99
CA VAL A 84 3.89 -0.82 -9.71
C VAL A 84 2.74 -1.54 -9.03
N VAL A 85 1.77 -1.99 -9.83
CA VAL A 85 0.56 -2.69 -9.35
C VAL A 85 0.73 -4.20 -9.52
N GLU A 86 0.54 -4.94 -8.44
CA GLU A 86 0.33 -6.39 -8.46
C GLU A 86 -1.08 -6.71 -7.99
N ALA A 87 -2.00 -7.03 -8.90
CA ALA A 87 -3.34 -7.50 -8.54
C ALA A 87 -3.29 -8.98 -8.14
N VAL A 88 -3.92 -9.34 -7.02
CA VAL A 88 -3.84 -10.69 -6.44
C VAL A 88 -5.21 -11.33 -6.37
N ALA A 89 -5.25 -12.63 -6.71
CA ALA A 89 -6.36 -13.52 -6.39
C ALA A 89 -5.97 -14.40 -5.19
N CYS A 90 -6.81 -14.41 -4.15
CA CYS A 90 -6.66 -15.32 -3.02
C CYS A 90 -7.10 -16.73 -3.43
N TYR A 91 -6.29 -17.74 -3.09
CA TYR A 91 -6.55 -19.17 -3.33
C TYR A 91 -6.98 -19.86 -2.05
#